data_AF-A0AAU6P746-F1
#
_entry.id   AF-A0AAU6P746-F1
#
_cell.length_a   1.000
_cell.length_b   1.000
_cell.length_c   1.000
_cell.angle_alpha   90.00
_cell.angle_beta   90.00
_cell.angle_gamma   90.00
#
_symmetry.space_group_name_H-M   'P 1'
#
loop_
_entity.id
_entity.type
_entity.pdbx_description
1 polymer ?
#
loop_
_entity_poly.entity_id
_entity_poly.type
_entity_poly.pdbx_seq_one_letter_code
_entity_poly.pdbx_strand_id
1 'polypeptide(L)'
;MPYQKKFENLVSTANLKSEEFYKSNDRTKISNPYYIGFGNPNSEILLIGKEKAFDIENKEILKYESIENPSEWNYYVENSIDYNKDKFSTESRYYLNAFYPYERVNKGGDTWAKYESLVNRILQKDRIKHNDFFKDAFLTEVNYVPSKQSQIKKFDKKLRKDFLKHPFYRSFKITILACADYLNQEEIEEIFDMKFQKDLTQKNKFIIYKNSNRILINTRQLSTSVPNLYLQKIADEVRTYL
;
A
#
# COMPACT_ATOMS: atom_id res chain seq x y z
N MET A 1 -6.58 -16.47 -10.46
CA MET A 1 -5.13 -16.79 -10.65
C MET A 1 -4.58 -17.16 -9.28
N PRO A 2 -3.82 -18.25 -9.13
CA PRO A 2 -3.36 -18.67 -7.81
C PRO A 2 -2.52 -17.58 -7.15
N TYR A 3 -2.59 -17.49 -5.82
CA TYR A 3 -1.73 -16.61 -5.06
C TYR A 3 -0.27 -17.05 -5.18
N GLN A 4 0.65 -16.08 -5.27
CA GLN A 4 2.08 -16.41 -5.19
C GLN A 4 2.41 -16.98 -3.81
N LYS A 5 3.31 -17.96 -3.75
CA LYS A 5 3.72 -18.59 -2.47
C LYS A 5 4.21 -17.60 -1.42
N LYS A 6 4.89 -16.54 -1.86
CA LYS A 6 5.36 -15.44 -1.00
C LYS A 6 4.18 -14.66 -0.38
N PHE A 7 3.07 -14.51 -1.10
CA PHE A 7 1.88 -13.86 -0.57
C PHE A 7 1.16 -14.77 0.43
N GLU A 8 0.98 -16.06 0.12
CA GLU A 8 0.40 -17.02 1.07
C GLU A 8 1.18 -17.05 2.40
N ASN A 9 2.51 -17.05 2.32
CA ASN A 9 3.38 -17.03 3.51
C ASN A 9 3.28 -15.71 4.29
N LEU A 10 3.17 -14.57 3.60
CA LEU A 10 2.92 -13.28 4.24
C LEU A 10 1.60 -13.31 5.00
N VAL A 11 0.53 -13.78 4.35
CA VAL A 11 -0.82 -13.84 4.90
C VAL A 11 -0.88 -14.70 6.16
N SER A 12 -0.34 -15.92 6.09
CA SER A 12 -0.26 -16.81 7.24
C SER A 12 0.52 -16.18 8.39
N THR A 13 1.68 -15.58 8.10
CA THR A 13 2.51 -14.88 9.10
C THR A 13 1.78 -13.68 9.72
N ALA A 14 1.12 -12.88 8.89
CA ALA A 14 0.39 -11.69 9.31
C ALA A 14 -0.79 -12.07 10.22
N ASN A 15 -1.56 -13.10 9.86
CA ASN A 15 -2.69 -13.58 10.63
C ASN A 15 -2.25 -14.08 12.01
N LEU A 16 -1.23 -14.94 12.06
CA LEU A 16 -0.68 -15.47 13.32
C LEU A 16 -0.15 -14.36 14.23
N LYS A 17 0.67 -13.45 13.69
CA LYS A 17 1.22 -12.33 14.47
C LYS A 17 0.16 -11.33 14.92
N SER A 18 -0.92 -11.17 14.15
CA SER A 18 -2.06 -10.32 14.54
C SER A 18 -2.79 -10.90 15.74
N GLU A 19 -3.10 -12.19 15.72
CA GLU A 19 -3.74 -12.86 16.86
C GLU A 19 -2.87 -12.79 18.11
N GLU A 20 -1.55 -13.02 17.98
CA GLU A 20 -0.62 -12.86 19.09
C GLU A 20 -0.58 -11.42 19.63
N PHE A 21 -0.50 -10.43 18.73
CA PHE A 21 -0.50 -9.02 19.11
C PHE A 21 -1.76 -8.63 19.89
N TYR A 22 -2.93 -9.14 19.52
CA TYR A 22 -4.19 -8.82 20.19
C TYR A 22 -4.46 -9.64 21.46
N LYS A 23 -3.61 -10.60 21.85
CA LYS A 23 -3.69 -11.23 23.19
C LYS A 23 -3.41 -10.25 24.32
N SER A 24 -2.53 -9.28 24.06
CA SER A 24 -2.08 -8.29 25.05
C SER A 24 -2.55 -6.87 24.75
N ASN A 25 -3.37 -6.67 23.72
CA ASN A 25 -3.76 -5.36 23.25
C ASN A 25 -5.26 -5.28 22.92
N ASP A 26 -5.88 -4.14 23.22
CA ASP A 26 -7.31 -3.92 22.95
C ASP A 26 -7.56 -3.74 21.44
N ARG A 27 -8.11 -4.80 20.84
CA ARG A 27 -8.48 -4.88 19.42
C ARG A 27 -9.46 -3.79 18.98
N THR A 28 -10.15 -3.11 19.91
CA THR A 28 -11.10 -2.04 19.57
C THR A 28 -10.49 -0.65 19.53
N LYS A 29 -9.24 -0.49 19.99
CA LYS A 29 -8.60 0.82 20.18
C LYS A 29 -7.33 1.02 19.37
N ILE A 30 -6.69 -0.05 18.92
CA ILE A 30 -5.39 0.06 18.24
C ILE A 30 -5.37 -0.61 16.88
N SER A 31 -4.65 0.04 15.97
CA SER A 31 -4.38 -0.46 14.63
C SER A 31 -3.39 -1.62 14.65
N ASN A 32 -3.56 -2.51 13.67
CA ASN A 32 -2.76 -3.71 13.48
C ASN A 32 -1.44 -3.39 12.77
N PRO A 33 -0.27 -3.61 13.38
CA PRO A 33 1.03 -3.41 12.73
C PRO A 33 1.30 -4.38 11.58
N TYR A 34 0.59 -5.51 11.53
CA TYR A 34 0.72 -6.57 10.54
C TYR A 34 -0.36 -6.53 9.46
N TYR A 35 -1.11 -5.43 9.34
CA TYR A 35 -2.02 -5.26 8.21
C TYR A 35 -1.23 -5.40 6.89
N ILE A 36 -1.84 -6.05 5.91
CA ILE A 36 -1.17 -6.48 4.69
C ILE A 36 -1.27 -5.39 3.62
N GLY A 37 -2.49 -4.94 3.34
CA GLY A 37 -2.77 -3.98 2.28
C GLY A 37 -4.04 -4.34 1.49
N PHE A 38 -4.18 -3.72 0.33
CA PHE A 38 -5.35 -3.80 -0.53
C PHE A 38 -4.98 -3.96 -2.00
N GLY A 39 -5.91 -4.46 -2.81
CA GLY A 39 -5.73 -4.59 -4.25
C GLY A 39 -5.14 -5.92 -4.67
N ASN A 40 -4.54 -5.96 -5.86
CA ASN A 40 -4.11 -7.19 -6.51
C ASN A 40 -2.69 -7.60 -6.07
N PRO A 41 -2.51 -8.66 -5.26
CA PRO A 41 -1.19 -9.09 -4.79
C PRO A 41 -0.32 -9.69 -5.91
N ASN A 42 -0.91 -10.04 -7.05
CA ASN A 42 -0.21 -10.54 -8.23
C ASN A 42 0.10 -9.43 -9.26
N SER A 43 -0.11 -8.16 -8.91
CA SER A 43 0.22 -7.03 -9.79
C SER A 43 1.72 -6.76 -9.85
N GLU A 44 2.13 -6.00 -10.87
CA GLU A 44 3.53 -5.58 -11.04
C GLU A 44 3.86 -4.29 -10.26
N ILE A 45 2.84 -3.59 -9.76
CA ILE A 45 2.94 -2.27 -9.15
C ILE A 45 2.58 -2.34 -7.67
N LEU A 46 3.53 -2.02 -6.80
CA LEU A 46 3.32 -1.78 -5.38
C LEU A 46 3.26 -0.28 -5.10
N LEU A 47 2.19 0.16 -4.46
CA LEU A 47 2.03 1.50 -3.92
C LEU A 47 2.21 1.41 -2.41
N ILE A 48 3.07 2.27 -1.86
CA ILE A 48 3.29 2.35 -0.41
C ILE A 48 3.09 3.79 0.00
N GLY A 49 1.95 4.07 0.61
CA GLY A 49 1.67 5.38 1.18
C GLY A 49 2.34 5.60 2.53
N LYS A 50 2.02 6.75 3.11
CA LYS A 50 2.55 7.19 4.40
C LYS A 50 1.77 6.53 5.55
N GLU A 51 0.47 6.79 5.62
CA GLU A 51 -0.47 6.27 6.62
C GLU A 51 -1.91 6.38 6.11
N LYS A 52 -2.83 5.60 6.72
CA LYS A 52 -4.25 5.66 6.36
C LYS A 52 -4.89 6.95 6.88
N ALA A 53 -5.62 7.63 6.01
CA ALA A 53 -6.16 8.97 6.27
C ALA A 53 -7.53 8.96 7.00
N PHE A 54 -7.61 8.27 8.14
CA PHE A 54 -8.81 8.25 8.97
C PHE A 54 -8.49 8.46 10.45
N ASP A 55 -9.55 8.69 11.24
CA ASP A 55 -9.48 8.86 12.69
C ASP A 55 -9.63 7.49 13.35
N ILE A 56 -8.75 7.13 14.28
CA ILE A 56 -8.78 5.83 14.96
C ILE A 56 -10.09 5.58 15.71
N GLU A 57 -10.81 6.64 16.09
CA GLU A 57 -12.14 6.55 16.71
C GLU A 57 -13.23 6.08 15.73
N ASN A 58 -12.96 6.09 14.41
CA ASN A 58 -13.84 5.46 13.44
C ASN A 58 -13.67 3.94 13.48
N LYS A 59 -14.42 3.31 14.39
CA LYS A 59 -14.35 1.87 14.67
C LYS A 59 -14.63 0.98 13.45
N GLU A 60 -15.54 1.39 12.56
CA GLU A 60 -15.84 0.61 11.35
C GLU A 60 -14.64 0.60 10.40
N ILE A 61 -14.07 1.77 10.11
CA ILE A 61 -12.90 1.86 9.23
C ILE A 61 -11.68 1.20 9.89
N LEU A 62 -11.47 1.39 11.19
CA LEU A 62 -10.38 0.73 11.92
C LEU A 62 -10.50 -0.80 11.85
N LYS A 63 -11.72 -1.34 12.01
CA LYS A 63 -12.02 -2.77 11.91
C LYS A 63 -11.56 -3.32 10.57
N TYR A 64 -12.09 -2.79 9.47
CA TYR A 64 -11.85 -3.36 8.14
C TYR A 64 -10.50 -2.97 7.53
N GLU A 65 -10.06 -1.73 7.71
CA GLU A 65 -8.79 -1.29 7.08
C GLU A 65 -7.54 -1.66 7.86
N SER A 66 -7.67 -2.22 9.07
CA SER A 66 -6.52 -2.54 9.89
C SER A 66 -6.66 -3.87 10.60
N ILE A 67 -7.68 -4.02 11.45
CA ILE A 67 -7.78 -5.15 12.38
C ILE A 67 -8.04 -6.46 11.64
N GLU A 68 -9.03 -6.49 10.76
CA GLU A 68 -9.50 -7.69 10.06
C GLU A 68 -8.78 -7.95 8.74
N ASN A 69 -7.99 -6.98 8.26
CA ASN A 69 -7.30 -7.11 6.98
C ASN A 69 -6.44 -8.39 6.87
N PRO A 70 -5.65 -8.81 7.89
CA PRO A 70 -4.93 -10.09 7.83
C PRO A 70 -5.84 -11.32 7.80
N SER A 71 -6.91 -11.35 8.60
CA SER A 71 -7.83 -12.49 8.64
C SER A 71 -8.69 -12.60 7.38
N GLU A 72 -9.07 -11.47 6.78
CA GLU A 72 -9.78 -11.42 5.50
C GLU A 72 -8.91 -12.02 4.38
N TRP A 73 -7.64 -11.60 4.28
CA TRP A 73 -6.72 -12.21 3.32
C TRP A 73 -6.47 -13.70 3.60
N ASN A 74 -6.40 -14.10 4.87
CA ASN A 74 -6.26 -15.51 5.24
C ASN A 74 -7.44 -16.34 4.73
N TYR A 75 -8.65 -15.85 4.94
CA TYR A 75 -9.86 -16.45 4.39
C TYR A 75 -9.81 -16.56 2.86
N TYR A 76 -9.31 -15.53 2.16
CA TYR A 76 -9.21 -15.60 0.70
C TYR A 76 -8.20 -16.63 0.21
N VAL A 77 -7.04 -16.73 0.85
CA VAL A 77 -6.03 -17.74 0.52
C VAL A 77 -6.55 -19.15 0.77
N GLU A 78 -7.17 -19.39 1.93
CA GLU A 78 -7.69 -20.72 2.31
C GLU A 78 -8.83 -21.18 1.39
N ASN A 79 -9.65 -20.26 0.91
CA ASN A 79 -10.82 -20.55 0.08
C ASN A 79 -10.58 -20.28 -1.41
N SER A 80 -9.34 -19.97 -1.81
CA SER A 80 -8.97 -19.65 -3.20
C SER A 80 -9.85 -18.56 -3.84
N ILE A 81 -10.17 -17.51 -3.08
CA ILE A 81 -11.02 -16.42 -3.55
C ILE A 81 -10.20 -15.49 -4.45
N ASP A 82 -10.63 -15.37 -5.70
CA ASP A 82 -10.04 -14.45 -6.67
C ASP A 82 -10.57 -13.01 -6.52
N TYR A 83 -9.93 -12.06 -7.20
CA TYR A 83 -10.36 -10.66 -7.23
C TYR A 83 -11.87 -10.55 -7.52
N ASN A 84 -12.58 -9.85 -6.65
CA ASN A 84 -14.01 -9.60 -6.76
C ASN A 84 -14.37 -8.24 -6.13
N LYS A 85 -15.63 -7.82 -6.29
CA LYS A 85 -16.18 -6.61 -5.68
C LYS A 85 -17.31 -6.92 -4.70
N ASP A 86 -17.43 -8.18 -4.29
CA ASP A 86 -18.48 -8.62 -3.38
C ASP A 86 -18.15 -8.16 -1.95
N LYS A 87 -19.18 -7.95 -1.15
CA LYS A 87 -18.99 -7.59 0.25
C LYS A 87 -18.43 -8.79 1.03
N PHE A 88 -17.29 -8.58 1.68
CA PHE A 88 -16.72 -9.51 2.65
C PHE A 88 -17.59 -9.63 3.90
N SER A 89 -18.17 -8.51 4.36
CA SER A 89 -19.02 -8.46 5.55
C SER A 89 -20.33 -7.75 5.27
N THR A 90 -21.44 -8.36 5.67
CA THR A 90 -22.77 -7.75 5.63
C THR A 90 -22.95 -6.67 6.70
N GLU A 91 -22.09 -6.64 7.72
CA GLU A 91 -22.13 -5.63 8.77
C GLU A 91 -21.63 -4.26 8.29
N SER A 92 -20.72 -4.23 7.30
CA SER A 92 -20.25 -2.95 6.78
C SER A 92 -21.25 -2.31 5.84
N ARG A 93 -21.49 -1.02 6.06
CA ARG A 93 -22.31 -0.24 5.15
C ARG A 93 -21.57 0.05 3.84
N TYR A 94 -20.29 0.39 3.93
CA TYR A 94 -19.51 0.94 2.81
C TYR A 94 -18.34 0.08 2.36
N TYR A 95 -17.68 -0.64 3.28
CA TYR A 95 -16.56 -1.50 2.93
C TYR A 95 -17.06 -2.68 2.10
N LEU A 96 -16.34 -2.97 1.01
CA LEU A 96 -16.57 -4.15 0.20
C LEU A 96 -15.60 -5.24 0.63
N ASN A 97 -14.33 -5.12 0.28
CA ASN A 97 -13.33 -6.15 0.57
C ASN A 97 -11.88 -5.67 0.40
N ALA A 98 -10.92 -6.53 0.74
CA ALA A 98 -9.51 -6.21 0.65
C ALA A 98 -8.99 -6.04 -0.79
N PHE A 99 -9.64 -6.64 -1.80
CA PHE A 99 -9.29 -6.42 -3.19
C PHE A 99 -9.74 -5.05 -3.71
N TYR A 100 -10.83 -4.51 -3.18
CA TYR A 100 -11.47 -3.30 -3.66
C TYR A 100 -12.27 -2.66 -2.51
N PRO A 101 -11.63 -1.89 -1.62
CA PRO A 101 -12.20 -1.51 -0.34
C PRO A 101 -13.51 -0.72 -0.41
N TYR A 102 -13.62 0.21 -1.37
CA TYR A 102 -14.78 1.07 -1.51
C TYR A 102 -15.09 1.37 -2.98
N GLU A 103 -16.36 1.27 -3.33
CA GLU A 103 -16.90 1.78 -4.58
C GLU A 103 -17.25 3.26 -4.41
N ARG A 104 -16.30 4.15 -4.74
CA ARG A 104 -16.52 5.59 -4.72
C ARG A 104 -15.87 6.30 -5.89
N VAL A 105 -16.47 7.41 -6.30
CA VAL A 105 -15.80 8.39 -7.16
C VAL A 105 -14.78 9.12 -6.31
N ASN A 106 -13.50 8.95 -6.61
CA ASN A 106 -12.49 9.77 -5.95
C ASN A 106 -12.63 11.21 -6.42
N LYS A 107 -12.64 12.16 -5.49
CA LYS A 107 -12.51 13.57 -5.86
C LYS A 107 -11.06 13.77 -6.29
N GLY A 108 -10.79 14.62 -7.29
CA GLY A 108 -9.44 14.77 -7.88
C GLY A 108 -8.32 15.16 -6.90
N GLY A 109 -8.68 15.52 -5.67
CA GLY A 109 -7.79 15.83 -4.56
C GLY A 109 -7.44 14.68 -3.62
N ASP A 110 -8.10 13.53 -3.74
CA ASP A 110 -7.91 12.38 -2.84
C ASP A 110 -6.62 11.62 -3.21
N THR A 111 -5.92 11.07 -2.21
CA THR A 111 -4.70 10.30 -2.43
C THR A 111 -4.91 9.13 -3.39
N TRP A 112 -6.07 8.46 -3.31
CA TRP A 112 -6.41 7.38 -4.23
C TRP A 112 -6.67 7.86 -5.66
N ALA A 113 -7.17 9.08 -5.88
CA ALA A 113 -7.24 9.67 -7.22
C ALA A 113 -5.85 9.87 -7.83
N LYS A 114 -4.86 10.24 -7.00
CA LYS A 114 -3.47 10.40 -7.45
C LYS A 114 -2.82 9.06 -7.75
N TYR A 115 -3.06 8.04 -6.94
CA TYR A 115 -2.61 6.68 -7.23
C TYR A 115 -3.25 6.13 -8.50
N GLU A 116 -4.55 6.29 -8.67
CA GLU A 116 -5.25 5.89 -9.89
C GLU A 116 -4.67 6.59 -11.14
N SER A 117 -4.52 7.92 -11.08
CA SER A 117 -3.92 8.70 -12.17
C SER A 117 -2.48 8.26 -12.48
N LEU A 118 -1.68 7.94 -11.45
CA LEU A 118 -0.32 7.46 -11.63
C LEU A 118 -0.30 6.07 -12.27
N VAL A 119 -1.07 5.11 -11.75
CA VAL A 119 -1.16 3.74 -12.28
C VAL A 119 -1.64 3.76 -13.73
N ASN A 120 -2.65 4.57 -14.05
CA ASN A 120 -3.13 4.72 -15.43
C ASN A 120 -2.07 5.30 -16.36
N ARG A 121 -1.23 6.23 -15.91
CA ARG A 121 -0.10 6.76 -16.71
C ARG A 121 1.03 5.76 -16.88
N ILE A 122 1.31 4.95 -15.86
CA ILE A 122 2.29 3.87 -15.92
C ILE A 122 1.84 2.85 -16.98
N LEU A 123 0.58 2.43 -16.93
CA LEU A 123 -0.02 1.41 -17.81
C LEU A 123 -0.58 1.96 -19.14
N GLN A 124 -0.46 3.26 -19.39
CA GLN A 124 -1.00 3.95 -20.57
C GLN A 124 -2.49 3.68 -20.82
N LYS A 125 -3.30 3.76 -19.75
CA LYS A 125 -4.75 3.57 -19.79
C LYS A 125 -5.48 4.92 -19.78
N ASP A 126 -6.48 5.06 -20.63
CA ASP A 126 -7.35 6.26 -20.68
C ASP A 126 -8.48 6.24 -19.63
N ARG A 127 -8.37 5.41 -18.59
CA ARG A 127 -9.45 5.19 -17.63
C ARG A 127 -9.40 6.24 -16.51
N ILE A 128 -10.58 6.67 -16.07
CA ILE A 128 -10.83 7.18 -14.72
C ILE A 128 -12.08 6.43 -14.26
N LYS A 129 -11.92 5.42 -13.41
CA LYS A 129 -13.01 4.57 -12.92
C LYS A 129 -12.81 4.32 -11.44
N HIS A 130 -13.83 4.66 -10.64
CA HIS A 130 -13.98 4.41 -9.20
C HIS A 130 -12.96 3.41 -8.64
N ASN A 131 -11.77 3.83 -8.20
CA ASN A 131 -10.77 2.94 -7.58
C ASN A 131 -10.33 1.67 -8.36
N ASP A 132 -10.57 1.59 -9.68
CA ASP A 132 -10.28 0.36 -10.43
C ASP A 132 -8.78 0.04 -10.51
N PHE A 133 -7.91 0.99 -10.16
CA PHE A 133 -6.46 0.78 -10.08
C PHE A 133 -6.07 -0.34 -9.10
N PHE A 134 -6.91 -0.70 -8.13
CA PHE A 134 -6.65 -1.84 -7.24
C PHE A 134 -6.58 -3.19 -7.99
N LYS A 135 -7.12 -3.29 -9.21
CA LYS A 135 -6.91 -4.46 -10.08
C LYS A 135 -5.48 -4.57 -10.59
N ASP A 136 -4.81 -3.43 -10.70
CA ASP A 136 -3.55 -3.25 -11.39
C ASP A 136 -2.38 -2.96 -10.44
N ALA A 137 -2.67 -2.75 -9.16
CA ALA A 137 -1.70 -2.43 -8.14
C ALA A 137 -2.09 -3.03 -6.78
N PHE A 138 -1.08 -3.26 -5.95
CA PHE A 138 -1.24 -3.51 -4.52
C PHE A 138 -0.91 -2.26 -3.73
N LEU A 139 -1.70 -1.91 -2.73
CA LEU A 139 -1.51 -0.73 -1.88
C LEU A 139 -1.25 -1.15 -0.44
N THR A 140 -0.21 -0.60 0.16
CA THR A 140 0.04 -0.63 1.59
C THR A 140 0.59 0.73 2.03
N GLU A 141 1.05 0.85 3.26
CA GLU A 141 1.45 2.08 3.97
C GLU A 141 2.65 1.78 4.88
N VAL A 142 3.53 2.75 5.02
CA VAL A 142 4.69 2.66 5.93
C VAL A 142 4.25 2.70 7.38
N ASN A 143 3.31 3.57 7.75
CA ASN A 143 2.77 3.66 9.11
C ASN A 143 1.40 2.98 9.21
N TYR A 144 1.28 2.07 10.17
CA TYR A 144 0.04 1.34 10.42
C TYR A 144 -0.96 2.13 11.28
N VAL A 145 -0.50 3.17 11.99
CA VAL A 145 -1.36 4.03 12.81
C VAL A 145 -2.03 5.05 11.90
N PRO A 146 -3.37 5.04 11.79
CA PRO A 146 -4.08 5.97 10.93
C PRO A 146 -3.99 7.39 11.49
N SER A 147 -3.97 8.37 10.59
CA SER A 147 -4.14 9.77 10.96
C SER A 147 -4.63 10.61 9.78
N LYS A 148 -5.58 11.51 10.05
CA LYS A 148 -5.98 12.55 9.07
C LYS A 148 -4.87 13.57 8.82
N GLN A 149 -4.00 13.80 9.80
CA GLN A 149 -2.88 14.72 9.73
C GLN A 149 -1.66 14.09 10.39
N SER A 150 -0.61 13.82 9.63
CA SER A 150 0.65 13.25 10.15
C SER A 150 1.16 14.03 11.37
N GLN A 151 1.09 13.47 12.57
CA GLN A 151 1.65 14.05 13.80
C GLN A 151 3.06 13.53 14.11
N ILE A 152 3.54 12.54 13.35
CA ILE A 152 4.81 11.89 13.62
C ILE A 152 5.96 12.77 13.15
N LYS A 153 6.80 13.20 14.10
CA LYS A 153 8.07 13.91 13.84
C LYS A 153 9.23 12.97 13.51
N LYS A 154 9.20 11.73 14.02
CA LYS A 154 10.18 10.68 13.73
C LYS A 154 9.47 9.33 13.63
N PHE A 155 9.60 8.66 12.49
CA PHE A 155 8.95 7.36 12.28
C PHE A 155 9.79 6.23 12.90
N ASP A 156 9.36 5.75 14.07
CA ASP A 156 9.99 4.63 14.79
C ASP A 156 8.97 3.51 15.07
N LYS A 157 8.62 2.76 14.02
CA LYS A 157 7.70 1.62 14.10
C LYS A 157 8.40 0.34 13.66
N LYS A 158 9.29 -0.18 14.52
CA LYS A 158 10.10 -1.38 14.26
C LYS A 158 9.29 -2.56 13.74
N LEU A 159 8.17 -2.91 14.38
CA LEU A 159 7.31 -4.03 13.94
C LEU A 159 6.90 -3.91 12.48
N ARG A 160 6.56 -2.69 12.05
CA ARG A 160 6.08 -2.44 10.69
C ARG A 160 7.23 -2.43 9.68
N LYS A 161 8.37 -1.83 10.04
CA LYS A 161 9.60 -1.90 9.21
C LYS A 161 10.04 -3.35 8.99
N ASP A 162 10.04 -4.16 10.06
CA ASP A 162 10.40 -5.58 10.00
C ASP A 162 9.39 -6.38 9.15
N PHE A 163 8.09 -6.07 9.26
CA PHE A 163 7.07 -6.71 8.43
C PHE A 163 7.21 -6.37 6.94
N LEU A 164 7.58 -5.12 6.60
CA LEU A 164 7.82 -4.70 5.22
C LEU A 164 9.06 -5.36 4.59
N LYS A 165 9.98 -5.94 5.39
CA LYS A 165 11.11 -6.75 4.87
C LYS A 165 10.67 -8.08 4.25
N HIS A 166 9.39 -8.46 4.39
CA HIS A 166 8.90 -9.73 3.85
C HIS A 166 9.12 -9.83 2.33
N PRO A 167 9.53 -11.01 1.78
CA PRO A 167 9.82 -11.19 0.35
C PRO A 167 8.68 -10.82 -0.61
N PHE A 168 7.44 -10.78 -0.14
CA PHE A 168 6.29 -10.31 -0.92
C PHE A 168 6.42 -8.84 -1.33
N TYR A 169 6.77 -7.93 -0.41
CA TYR A 169 6.93 -6.52 -0.78
C TYR A 169 8.14 -6.27 -1.69
N ARG A 170 8.98 -7.29 -1.86
CA ARG A 170 10.14 -7.30 -2.78
C ARG A 170 9.84 -8.00 -4.12
N SER A 171 8.64 -8.53 -4.35
CA SER A 171 8.32 -9.25 -5.58
C SER A 171 7.81 -8.36 -6.72
N PHE A 172 7.46 -7.11 -6.43
CA PHE A 172 6.92 -6.17 -7.43
C PHE A 172 8.04 -5.55 -8.27
N LYS A 173 7.85 -5.49 -9.60
CA LYS A 173 8.77 -4.81 -10.53
C LYS A 173 8.84 -3.30 -10.28
N ILE A 174 7.70 -2.67 -9.99
CA ILE A 174 7.59 -1.24 -9.76
C ILE A 174 7.12 -1.00 -8.33
N THR A 175 7.85 -0.21 -7.55
CA THR A 175 7.43 0.25 -6.22
C THR A 175 7.39 1.77 -6.16
N ILE A 176 6.24 2.35 -5.82
CA ILE A 176 6.08 3.78 -5.55
C ILE A 176 5.97 3.98 -4.05
N LEU A 177 7.04 4.47 -3.44
CA LEU A 177 7.12 4.77 -2.01
C LEU A 177 6.78 6.25 -1.79
N ALA A 178 5.52 6.54 -1.49
CA ALA A 178 4.99 7.88 -1.28
C ALA A 178 4.98 8.31 0.20
N CYS A 179 6.11 8.11 0.90
CA CYS A 179 6.24 8.38 2.33
C CYS A 179 7.26 9.50 2.67
N ALA A 180 7.81 10.18 1.67
CA ALA A 180 8.84 11.22 1.84
C ALA A 180 10.06 10.73 2.65
N ASP A 181 10.26 11.29 3.84
CA ASP A 181 11.39 11.11 4.73
C ASP A 181 11.09 10.18 5.91
N TYR A 182 9.96 9.46 5.89
CA TYR A 182 9.65 8.46 6.92
C TYR A 182 10.67 7.32 6.99
N LEU A 183 11.28 6.99 5.86
CA LEU A 183 12.36 6.02 5.76
C LEU A 183 13.59 6.72 5.21
N ASN A 184 14.73 6.53 5.88
CA ASN A 184 16.01 6.98 5.36
C ASN A 184 16.53 6.03 4.27
N GLN A 185 17.64 6.40 3.61
CA GLN A 185 18.22 5.61 2.53
C GLN A 185 18.56 4.17 2.97
N GLU A 186 19.23 4.00 4.11
CA GLU A 186 19.64 2.68 4.63
C GLU A 186 18.42 1.78 4.89
N GLU A 187 17.36 2.35 5.48
CA GLU A 187 16.11 1.64 5.72
C GLU A 187 15.42 1.21 4.43
N ILE A 188 15.42 2.07 3.40
CA ILE A 188 14.85 1.72 2.08
C ILE A 188 15.65 0.60 1.44
N GLU A 189 16.99 0.69 1.45
CA GLU A 189 17.85 -0.36 0.89
C GLU A 189 17.65 -1.69 1.61
N GLU A 190 17.57 -1.67 2.95
CA GLU A 190 17.36 -2.87 3.78
C GLU A 190 15.96 -3.48 3.58
N ILE A 191 14.92 -2.65 3.60
CA ILE A 191 13.53 -3.12 3.49
C ILE A 191 13.28 -3.73 2.11
N PHE A 192 13.69 -3.06 1.04
CA PHE A 192 13.30 -3.44 -0.32
C PHE A 192 14.36 -4.24 -1.07
N ASP A 193 15.56 -4.40 -0.51
CA ASP A 193 16.70 -5.09 -1.14
C ASP A 193 17.05 -4.46 -2.50
N MET A 194 17.29 -3.15 -2.46
CA MET A 194 17.58 -2.31 -3.63
C MET A 194 18.68 -1.32 -3.29
N LYS A 195 19.37 -0.80 -4.29
CA LYS A 195 20.44 0.18 -4.08
C LYS A 195 20.05 1.55 -4.59
N PHE A 196 20.47 2.58 -3.87
CA PHE A 196 20.38 3.96 -4.33
C PHE A 196 21.02 4.09 -5.72
N GLN A 197 20.30 4.74 -6.63
CA GLN A 197 20.74 4.95 -8.01
C GLN A 197 20.89 6.43 -8.35
N LYS A 198 19.89 7.25 -7.98
CA LYS A 198 19.85 8.66 -8.39
C LYS A 198 18.97 9.50 -7.48
N ASP A 199 19.47 10.66 -7.07
CA ASP A 199 18.67 11.70 -6.44
C ASP A 199 18.18 12.70 -7.51
N LEU A 200 16.87 12.83 -7.66
CA LEU A 200 16.23 13.80 -8.54
C LEU A 200 15.41 14.83 -7.75
N THR A 201 15.66 15.00 -6.45
CA THR A 201 14.87 15.88 -5.57
C THR A 201 14.82 17.33 -6.07
N GLN A 202 15.93 17.87 -6.58
CA GLN A 202 16.00 19.24 -7.12
C GLN A 202 15.20 19.42 -8.42
N LYS A 203 15.22 18.43 -9.32
CA LYS A 203 14.59 18.54 -10.66
C LYS A 203 13.15 18.00 -10.69
N ASN A 204 12.95 16.87 -10.04
CA ASN A 204 11.74 16.05 -10.09
C ASN A 204 11.23 15.61 -8.72
N LYS A 205 11.78 16.08 -7.59
CA LYS A 205 11.31 15.85 -6.20
C LYS A 205 11.16 14.37 -5.76
N PHE A 206 11.90 13.44 -6.37
CA PHE A 206 11.94 12.03 -5.96
C PHE A 206 13.35 11.43 -6.08
N ILE A 207 13.56 10.28 -5.43
CA ILE A 207 14.81 9.52 -5.41
C ILE A 207 14.55 8.14 -6.03
N ILE A 208 15.50 7.63 -6.81
CA ILE A 208 15.42 6.35 -7.51
C ILE A 208 16.34 5.33 -6.85
N TYR A 209 15.79 4.15 -6.60
CA TYR A 209 16.50 2.94 -6.19
C TYR A 209 16.26 1.84 -7.24
N LYS A 210 17.28 1.05 -7.55
CA LYS A 210 17.20 0.01 -8.58
C LYS A 210 17.95 -1.27 -8.17
N ASN A 211 17.54 -2.37 -8.77
CA ASN A 211 18.35 -3.56 -8.98
C ASN A 211 18.09 -4.07 -10.42
N SER A 212 18.56 -5.26 -10.79
CA SER A 212 18.51 -5.76 -12.17
C SER A 212 17.11 -5.70 -12.80
N ASN A 213 16.05 -6.00 -12.03
CA ASN A 213 14.70 -6.20 -12.57
C ASN A 213 13.63 -5.32 -11.91
N ARG A 214 14.00 -4.49 -10.92
CA ARG A 214 13.04 -3.69 -10.14
C ARG A 214 13.46 -2.22 -10.06
N ILE A 215 12.46 -1.35 -9.98
CA ILE A 215 12.61 0.07 -9.71
C ILE A 215 11.74 0.50 -8.54
N LEU A 216 12.31 1.31 -7.64
CA LEU A 216 11.60 1.97 -6.56
C LEU A 216 11.79 3.48 -6.67
N ILE A 217 10.68 4.21 -6.60
CA ILE A 217 10.64 5.67 -6.55
C ILE A 217 10.23 6.10 -5.15
N ASN A 218 11.15 6.70 -4.38
CA ASN A 218 10.82 7.38 -3.13
C ASN A 218 10.42 8.83 -3.43
N THR A 219 9.20 9.21 -3.07
CA THR A 219 8.60 10.51 -3.37
C THR A 219 7.87 11.07 -2.15
N ARG A 220 7.62 12.38 -2.16
CA ARG A 220 6.62 12.99 -1.26
C ARG A 220 5.27 12.29 -1.35
N GLN A 221 4.47 12.38 -0.29
CA GLN A 221 3.10 11.89 -0.25
C GLN A 221 2.29 12.41 -1.44
N LEU A 222 1.56 11.50 -2.09
CA LEU A 222 0.70 11.83 -3.21
C LEU A 222 -0.66 12.32 -2.68
N SER A 223 -0.80 13.64 -2.56
CA SER A 223 -2.00 14.31 -2.07
C SER A 223 -2.52 15.35 -3.08
N THR A 224 -3.52 16.12 -2.66
CA THR A 224 -4.28 17.09 -3.47
C THR A 224 -3.39 18.04 -4.28
N SER A 225 -2.28 18.50 -3.70
CA SER A 225 -1.37 19.49 -4.31
C SER A 225 -0.39 18.92 -5.34
N VAL A 226 -0.45 17.61 -5.65
CA VAL A 226 0.44 16.99 -6.64
C VAL A 226 -0.08 17.24 -8.06
N PRO A 227 0.70 17.95 -8.92
CA PRO A 227 0.28 18.24 -10.28
C PRO A 227 0.41 17.00 -11.18
N ASN A 228 -0.44 16.90 -12.22
CA ASN A 228 -0.41 15.76 -13.15
C ASN A 228 0.94 15.57 -13.84
N LEU A 229 1.64 16.67 -14.17
CA LEU A 229 2.98 16.62 -14.75
C LEU A 229 3.99 15.89 -13.84
N TYR A 230 3.82 15.99 -12.52
CA TYR A 230 4.65 15.27 -11.56
C TYR A 230 4.41 13.76 -11.63
N LEU A 231 3.14 13.34 -11.70
CA LEU A 231 2.79 11.93 -11.86
C LEU A 231 3.29 11.38 -13.21
N GLN A 232 3.25 12.20 -14.28
CA GLN A 232 3.80 11.82 -15.57
C GLN A 232 5.31 11.56 -15.50
N LYS A 233 6.08 12.44 -14.83
CA LYS A 233 7.52 12.24 -14.63
C LYS A 233 7.84 10.94 -13.91
N ILE A 234 7.08 10.59 -12.87
CA ILE A 234 7.25 9.30 -12.17
C ILE A 234 6.92 8.14 -13.13
N ALA A 235 5.81 8.24 -13.86
CA ALA A 235 5.38 7.19 -14.78
C ALA A 235 6.42 6.92 -15.88
N ASP A 236 7.01 7.97 -16.45
CA ASP A 236 8.01 7.84 -17.52
C ASP A 236 9.30 7.17 -17.05
N GLU A 237 9.69 7.35 -15.78
CA GLU A 237 10.88 6.68 -15.19
C GLU A 237 10.67 5.18 -14.95
N VAL A 238 9.45 4.75 -14.59
CA VAL A 238 9.17 3.36 -14.19
C VAL A 238 8.61 2.50 -15.32
N ARG A 239 8.01 3.11 -16.36
CA ARG A 239 7.30 2.39 -17.41
C ARG A 239 8.15 1.36 -18.15
N THR A 240 9.46 1.57 -18.24
CA THR A 240 10.40 0.63 -18.89
C THR A 240 10.57 -0.70 -18.15
N TYR A 241 10.01 -0.83 -16.94
CA TYR A 241 10.06 -2.02 -16.10
C TYR A 241 8.78 -2.86 -16.16
N LEU A 242 7.79 -2.50 -16.98
CA LEU A 242 6.59 -3.32 -17.18
C LEU A 242 6.89 -4.51 -18.11
#